data_AF-A0A7J4PX00-F1
#
_entry.id   AF-A0A7J4PX00-F1
#
_cell.length_a   1.000
_cell.length_b   1.000
_cell.length_c   1.000
_cell.angle_alpha   90.00
_cell.angle_beta   90.00
_cell.angle_gamma   90.00
#
_symmetry.space_group_name_H-M   'P 1'
#
loop_
_entity.id
_entity.type
_entity.pdbx_description
1 polymer ?
#
loop_
_entity_poly.entity_id
_entity_poly.type
_entity_poly.pdbx_seq_one_letter_code
_entity_poly.pdbx_strand_id
1 'polypeptide(L)'
;LDNVQSFCNSLNPPQLTTSNYDYVISAELRQLWGNYTINSDVSSYNSSQIDSDQILDELYLGAEANGWCTAANLVYNASSQRGQYVTVSPSLNATAAQRLARAKKYGYSMYYETALQAYNQSNYAAAILDADYAFALSNASSQFNILSVQQLDNLSSSIAHNSTYGVWATEFADEAQFYAVQSALASNSSLAKTYAESAYSAALLANQLSNDTRLIHDNFVAAPAHQGGQGTGTESVYEAEYMQGIIIGLLALIIALLLAIMALLALILTKLGSKRKRLRRRRRK
;
A
#
# COMPACT_ATOMS: atom_id res chain seq x y z
N LEU A 1 14.41 12.30 13.75
CA LEU A 1 13.54 12.58 12.59
C LEU A 1 14.37 12.91 11.34
N ASP A 2 15.46 13.68 11.46
CA ASP A 2 16.37 14.05 10.36
C ASP A 2 16.89 12.89 9.51
N ASN A 3 17.23 11.74 10.12
CA ASN A 3 17.68 10.56 9.38
C ASN A 3 16.57 10.00 8.47
N VAL A 4 15.31 10.02 8.92
CA VAL A 4 14.16 9.56 8.11
C VAL A 4 13.89 10.54 6.99
N GLN A 5 13.87 11.84 7.29
CA GLN A 5 13.71 12.89 6.28
C GLN A 5 14.82 12.84 5.22
N SER A 6 16.07 12.65 5.64
CA SER A 6 17.22 12.48 4.73
C SER A 6 17.07 11.23 3.86
N PHE A 7 16.63 10.11 4.43
CA PHE A 7 16.36 8.88 3.67
C PHE A 7 15.26 9.11 2.62
N CYS A 8 14.10 9.64 3.01
CA CYS A 8 12.99 9.93 2.09
C CYS A 8 13.39 10.87 0.95
N ASN A 9 14.20 11.90 1.24
CA ASN A 9 14.70 12.85 0.24
C ASN A 9 15.80 12.27 -0.65
N SER A 10 16.49 11.21 -0.23
CA SER A 10 17.53 10.55 -1.01
C SER A 10 17.00 9.61 -2.10
N LEU A 11 15.72 9.24 -2.02
CA LEU A 11 15.10 8.34 -2.99
C LEU A 11 14.94 9.04 -4.33
N ASN A 12 15.49 8.41 -5.38
CA ASN A 12 15.40 8.89 -6.74
C ASN A 12 14.52 7.94 -7.56
N PRO A 13 13.38 8.42 -8.09
CA PRO A 13 12.54 7.62 -8.96
C PRO A 13 13.33 7.19 -10.22
N PRO A 14 13.23 5.93 -10.65
CA PRO A 14 13.77 5.53 -11.93
C PRO A 14 12.96 6.16 -13.07
N GLN A 15 13.54 6.23 -14.26
CA GLN A 15 12.84 6.79 -15.41
C GLN A 15 11.57 5.99 -15.74
N LEU A 16 10.51 6.72 -16.07
CA LEU A 16 9.25 6.14 -16.47
C LEU A 16 9.39 5.46 -17.84
N THR A 17 8.82 4.27 -17.90
CA THR A 17 8.67 3.48 -19.12
C THR A 17 7.24 2.97 -19.23
N THR A 18 6.85 2.56 -20.44
CA THR A 18 5.55 1.94 -20.68
C THR A 18 5.29 0.68 -19.84
N SER A 19 6.31 0.05 -19.25
CA SER A 19 6.14 -1.16 -18.45
C SER A 19 6.36 -0.99 -16.94
N ASN A 20 6.96 0.11 -16.48
CA ASN A 20 7.19 0.34 -15.05
C ASN A 20 6.37 1.49 -14.45
N TYR A 21 5.65 2.25 -15.28
CA TYR A 21 5.02 3.50 -14.86
C TYR A 21 4.17 3.39 -13.59
N ASP A 22 3.36 2.33 -13.49
CA ASP A 22 2.45 2.14 -12.37
C ASP A 22 3.20 1.91 -11.06
N TYR A 23 4.31 1.16 -11.10
CA TYR A 23 5.20 0.99 -9.95
C TYR A 23 5.87 2.31 -9.57
N VAL A 24 6.42 3.03 -10.54
CA VAL A 24 7.16 4.28 -10.29
C VAL A 24 6.24 5.35 -9.72
N ILE A 25 5.12 5.66 -10.38
CA ILE A 25 4.19 6.70 -9.92
C ILE A 25 3.66 6.34 -8.53
N SER A 26 3.35 5.07 -8.28
CA SER A 26 2.85 4.64 -6.97
C SER A 26 3.91 4.68 -5.87
N ALA A 27 5.19 4.54 -6.21
CA ALA A 27 6.28 4.75 -5.28
C ALA A 27 6.53 6.25 -5.02
N GLU A 28 6.35 7.11 -6.02
CA GLU A 28 6.37 8.56 -5.86
C GLU A 28 5.27 9.02 -4.88
N LEU A 29 4.06 8.46 -4.96
CA LEU A 29 2.99 8.69 -3.99
C LEU A 29 3.42 8.36 -2.56
N ARG A 30 3.99 7.17 -2.35
CA ARG A 30 4.45 6.75 -1.02
C ARG A 30 5.57 7.64 -0.52
N GLN A 31 6.48 8.06 -1.39
CA GLN A 31 7.52 9.02 -1.02
C GLN A 31 6.91 10.38 -0.63
N LEU A 32 5.89 10.86 -1.34
CA LEU A 32 5.15 12.08 -0.97
C LEU A 32 4.46 11.93 0.39
N TRP A 33 3.78 10.82 0.66
CA TRP A 33 3.17 10.55 1.96
C TRP A 33 4.20 10.51 3.08
N GLY A 34 5.32 9.80 2.88
CA GLY A 34 6.41 9.77 3.86
C GLY A 34 6.99 11.16 4.14
N ASN A 35 7.21 11.96 3.09
CA ASN A 35 7.67 13.34 3.20
C ASN A 35 6.66 14.25 3.90
N TYR A 36 5.36 14.09 3.62
CA TYR A 36 4.31 14.84 4.30
C TYR A 36 4.28 14.51 5.79
N THR A 37 4.22 13.21 6.14
CA THR A 37 4.18 12.73 7.53
C THR A 37 5.36 13.25 8.33
N ILE A 38 6.60 13.12 7.82
CA ILE A 38 7.79 13.60 8.54
C ILE A 38 7.85 15.13 8.66
N ASN A 39 7.40 15.89 7.66
CA ASN A 39 7.44 17.35 7.70
C ASN A 39 6.36 17.96 8.62
N SER A 40 5.19 17.32 8.72
CA SER A 40 4.18 17.68 9.72
C SER A 40 4.67 17.47 11.16
N ASP A 41 5.61 16.54 11.35
CA ASP A 41 6.16 16.15 12.63
C ASP A 41 7.38 16.99 13.05
N VAL A 42 8.34 17.24 12.16
CA VAL A 42 9.50 18.12 12.44
C VAL A 42 9.07 19.52 12.88
N SER A 43 7.97 20.02 12.32
CA SER A 43 7.38 21.31 12.70
C SER A 43 6.81 21.29 14.13
N SER A 44 6.29 20.14 14.57
CA SER A 44 5.70 19.91 15.89
C SER A 44 6.78 19.63 16.94
N TYR A 45 7.74 18.74 16.64
CA TYR A 45 8.90 18.38 17.48
C TYR A 45 9.76 19.58 17.88
N ASN A 46 10.03 20.48 16.93
CA ASN A 46 10.84 21.67 17.21
C ASN A 46 10.10 22.72 18.07
N SER A 47 8.79 22.54 18.28
CA SER A 47 7.93 23.47 19.02
C SER A 47 7.46 22.94 20.38
N SER A 48 7.65 21.65 20.67
CA SER A 48 7.18 20.98 21.89
C SER A 48 8.20 21.07 23.04
N GLN A 49 7.70 21.30 24.25
CA GLN A 49 8.45 21.02 25.47
C GLN A 49 8.48 19.49 25.67
N ILE A 50 9.58 18.96 26.19
CA ILE A 50 9.83 17.53 26.41
C ILE A 50 8.75 16.92 27.34
N ASP A 51 7.65 16.44 26.76
CA ASP A 51 6.65 15.59 27.41
C ASP A 51 6.75 14.18 26.80
N SER A 52 6.73 13.14 27.63
CA SER A 52 7.01 11.76 27.21
C SER A 52 6.00 11.21 26.22
N ASP A 53 4.76 11.67 26.29
CA ASP A 53 3.68 11.20 25.41
C ASP A 53 3.85 11.76 23.99
N GLN A 54 4.30 13.02 23.86
CA GLN A 54 4.61 13.61 22.55
C GLN A 54 5.81 12.93 21.89
N ILE A 55 6.84 12.56 22.65
CA ILE A 55 7.99 11.81 22.11
C ILE A 55 7.58 10.46 21.52
N LEU A 56 6.59 9.78 22.13
CA LEU A 56 6.08 8.51 21.61
C LEU A 56 5.28 8.70 20.32
N ASP A 57 4.46 9.75 20.24
CA ASP A 57 3.71 10.09 19.02
C ASP A 57 4.67 10.45 17.87
N GLU A 58 5.71 11.24 18.13
CA GLU A 58 6.76 11.60 17.17
C GLU A 58 7.55 10.37 16.69
N LEU A 59 7.84 9.42 17.59
CA LEU A 59 8.46 8.14 17.21
C LEU A 59 7.54 7.30 16.32
N TYR A 60 6.24 7.27 16.60
CA TYR A 60 5.25 6.57 15.79
C TYR A 60 5.15 7.18 14.38
N LEU A 61 5.02 8.49 14.27
CA LEU A 61 4.95 9.20 12.99
C LEU A 61 6.27 9.09 12.21
N GLY A 62 7.41 9.19 12.88
CA GLY A 62 8.71 8.95 12.27
C GLY A 62 8.86 7.52 11.72
N ALA A 63 8.33 6.52 12.43
CA ALA A 63 8.29 5.14 11.95
C ALA A 63 7.33 4.96 10.77
N GLU A 64 6.17 5.62 10.78
CA GLU A 64 5.21 5.62 9.66
C GLU A 64 5.84 6.22 8.40
N ALA A 65 6.45 7.40 8.50
CA ALA A 65 7.16 8.04 7.39
C ALA A 65 8.28 7.14 6.83
N ASN A 66 9.07 6.53 7.72
CA ASN A 66 10.10 5.58 7.32
C ASN A 66 9.51 4.35 6.60
N GLY A 67 8.34 3.86 7.04
CA GLY A 67 7.61 2.78 6.39
C GLY A 67 7.22 3.13 4.96
N TRP A 68 6.65 4.32 4.76
CA TRP A 68 6.29 4.81 3.43
C TRP A 68 7.50 4.94 2.49
N CYS A 69 8.57 5.56 2.95
CA CYS A 69 9.79 5.74 2.15
C CYS A 69 10.52 4.41 1.90
N THR A 70 10.49 3.47 2.84
CA THR A 70 11.04 2.13 2.63
C THR A 70 10.23 1.38 1.56
N ALA A 71 8.91 1.47 1.60
CA ALA A 71 8.05 0.89 0.56
C ALA A 71 8.32 1.52 -0.81
N ALA A 72 8.46 2.85 -0.89
CA ALA A 72 8.85 3.54 -2.12
C ALA A 72 10.18 3.03 -2.67
N ASN A 73 11.21 2.93 -1.83
CA ASN A 73 12.54 2.42 -2.21
C ASN A 73 12.47 0.98 -2.74
N LEU A 74 11.75 0.09 -2.06
CA LEU A 74 11.57 -1.29 -2.51
C LEU A 74 10.90 -1.36 -3.88
N VAL A 75 9.87 -0.55 -4.11
CA VAL A 75 9.16 -0.51 -5.38
C VAL A 75 10.03 0.09 -6.50
N TYR A 76 10.77 1.17 -6.23
CA TYR A 76 11.73 1.72 -7.18
C TYR A 76 12.78 0.68 -7.61
N ASN A 77 13.37 -0.04 -6.65
CA ASN A 77 14.38 -1.07 -6.93
C ASN A 77 13.80 -2.29 -7.67
N ALA A 78 12.56 -2.66 -7.37
CA ALA A 78 11.87 -3.74 -8.06
C ALA A 78 11.38 -3.35 -9.47
N SER A 79 11.29 -2.05 -9.77
CA SER A 79 10.75 -1.57 -11.04
C SER A 79 11.78 -1.75 -12.19
N SER A 80 11.52 -2.72 -13.07
CA SER A 80 12.42 -2.96 -14.21
C SER A 80 12.30 -1.83 -15.24
N GLN A 81 13.41 -1.24 -15.69
CA GLN A 81 13.42 -0.23 -16.77
C GLN A 81 13.29 -0.86 -18.18
N ARG A 82 12.36 -1.80 -18.34
CA ARG A 82 12.02 -2.38 -19.65
C ARG A 82 11.01 -1.47 -20.37
N GLY A 83 10.74 -1.69 -21.65
CA GLY A 83 9.78 -0.89 -22.41
C GLY A 83 10.34 0.43 -22.95
N GLN A 84 9.46 1.25 -23.54
CA GLN A 84 9.84 2.55 -24.11
C GLN A 84 9.82 3.62 -23.03
N TYR A 85 10.82 4.50 -23.02
CA TYR A 85 10.84 5.66 -22.12
C TYR A 85 9.71 6.63 -22.46
N VAL A 86 8.98 7.04 -21.43
CA VAL A 86 7.82 7.92 -21.56
C VAL A 86 7.85 9.02 -20.52
N THR A 87 7.11 10.09 -20.78
CA THR A 87 6.74 11.08 -19.78
C THR A 87 5.23 11.28 -19.78
N VAL A 88 4.70 11.75 -18.66
CA VAL A 88 3.29 12.11 -18.52
C VAL A 88 3.01 13.38 -19.32
N SER A 89 2.01 13.34 -20.21
CA SER A 89 1.66 14.52 -21.01
C SER A 89 1.20 15.69 -20.12
N PRO A 90 1.66 16.92 -20.40
CA PRO A 90 1.14 18.13 -19.76
C PRO A 90 -0.36 18.36 -19.97
N SER A 91 -0.99 17.69 -20.95
CA SER A 91 -2.45 17.74 -21.16
C SER A 91 -3.26 17.27 -19.95
N LEU A 92 -2.66 16.45 -19.07
CA LEU A 92 -3.31 15.99 -17.84
C LEU A 92 -3.43 17.06 -16.75
N ASN A 93 -2.83 18.25 -16.91
CA ASN A 93 -2.94 19.35 -15.94
C ASN A 93 -4.40 19.65 -15.57
N ALA A 94 -5.26 19.84 -16.59
CA ALA A 94 -6.66 20.16 -16.36
C ALA A 94 -7.41 19.04 -15.62
N THR A 95 -7.10 17.78 -15.93
CA THR A 95 -7.69 16.63 -15.24
C THR A 95 -7.22 16.55 -13.80
N ALA A 96 -5.92 16.75 -13.53
CA ALA A 96 -5.38 16.80 -12.18
C ALA A 96 -6.04 17.91 -11.34
N ALA A 97 -6.22 19.10 -11.91
CA ALA A 97 -6.93 20.19 -11.26
C ALA A 97 -8.40 19.84 -10.93
N GLN A 98 -9.10 19.13 -11.83
CA GLN A 98 -10.45 18.64 -11.58
C GLN A 98 -10.49 17.59 -10.45
N ARG A 99 -9.54 16.64 -10.42
CA ARG A 99 -9.42 15.65 -9.35
C ARG A 99 -9.16 16.32 -8.00
N LEU A 100 -8.26 17.30 -7.94
CA LEU A 100 -8.01 18.12 -6.76
C LEU A 100 -9.26 18.85 -6.28
N ALA A 101 -9.99 19.51 -7.18
CA ALA A 101 -11.22 20.21 -6.84
C ALA A 101 -12.31 19.26 -6.30
N ARG A 102 -12.32 18.00 -6.77
CA ARG A 102 -13.19 16.94 -6.23
C ARG A 102 -12.73 16.50 -4.84
N ALA A 103 -11.45 16.22 -4.64
CA ALA A 103 -10.87 15.81 -3.37
C ALA A 103 -11.09 16.86 -2.27
N LYS A 104 -10.89 18.15 -2.59
CA LYS A 104 -11.08 19.27 -1.66
C LYS A 104 -12.45 19.30 -0.98
N LYS A 105 -13.50 18.81 -1.65
CA LYS A 105 -14.86 18.78 -1.10
C LYS A 105 -14.97 17.89 0.15
N TYR A 106 -14.02 16.99 0.36
CA TYR A 106 -13.98 16.06 1.48
C TYR A 106 -13.01 16.49 2.59
N GLY A 107 -12.45 17.71 2.49
CA GLY A 107 -11.55 18.29 3.48
C GLY A 107 -10.07 18.22 3.10
N TYR A 108 -9.23 18.70 4.01
CA TYR A 108 -7.77 18.75 3.88
C TYR A 108 -7.16 17.52 4.55
N SER A 109 -7.22 16.39 3.86
CA SER A 109 -6.56 15.15 4.27
C SER A 109 -5.11 15.09 3.77
N MET A 110 -4.30 14.18 4.31
CA MET A 110 -2.95 13.91 3.80
C MET A 110 -2.94 13.73 2.27
N TYR A 111 -3.87 12.93 1.73
CA TYR A 111 -4.01 12.66 0.31
C TYR A 111 -4.32 13.92 -0.52
N TYR A 112 -5.12 14.84 0.01
CA TYR A 112 -5.36 16.12 -0.68
C TYR A 112 -4.10 17.00 -0.70
N GLU A 113 -3.40 17.12 0.42
CA GLU A 113 -2.20 17.95 0.53
C GLU A 113 -1.06 17.42 -0.36
N THR A 114 -0.86 16.10 -0.36
CA THR A 114 0.17 15.45 -1.18
C THR A 114 -0.19 15.45 -2.67
N ALA A 115 -1.48 15.33 -3.02
CA ALA A 115 -1.96 15.57 -4.38
C ALA A 115 -1.70 17.02 -4.86
N LEU A 116 -1.93 18.01 -3.98
CA LEU A 116 -1.66 19.42 -4.28
C LEU A 116 -0.16 19.68 -4.45
N GLN A 117 0.68 19.07 -3.62
CA GLN A 117 2.13 19.12 -3.76
C GLN A 117 2.59 18.55 -5.11
N ALA A 118 2.12 17.36 -5.47
CA ALA A 118 2.43 16.72 -6.75
C ALA A 118 2.02 17.60 -7.95
N TYR A 119 0.83 18.20 -7.88
CA TYR A 119 0.33 19.10 -8.92
C TYR A 119 1.22 20.34 -9.08
N ASN A 120 1.64 20.96 -7.97
CA ASN A 120 2.53 22.12 -7.99
C ASN A 120 3.93 21.78 -8.54
N GLN A 121 4.36 20.52 -8.41
CA GLN A 121 5.58 19.99 -9.02
C GLN A 121 5.40 19.54 -10.47
N SER A 122 4.21 19.77 -11.07
CA SER A 122 3.83 19.27 -12.40
C SER A 122 3.85 17.74 -12.55
N ASN A 123 3.85 16.99 -11.44
CA ASN A 123 3.64 15.55 -11.44
C ASN A 123 2.13 15.26 -11.45
N TYR A 124 1.51 15.45 -12.61
CA TYR A 124 0.06 15.33 -12.76
C TYR A 124 -0.45 13.89 -12.58
N ALA A 125 0.38 12.89 -12.86
CA ALA A 125 0.00 11.49 -12.64
C ALA A 125 -0.15 11.18 -11.15
N ALA A 126 0.85 11.52 -10.34
CA ALA A 126 0.76 11.40 -8.89
C ALA A 126 -0.40 12.23 -8.33
N ALA A 127 -0.56 13.48 -8.77
CA ALA A 127 -1.66 14.34 -8.31
C ALA A 127 -3.05 13.75 -8.58
N ILE A 128 -3.24 13.12 -9.75
CA ILE A 128 -4.50 12.47 -10.12
C ILE A 128 -4.77 11.28 -9.19
N LEU A 129 -3.81 10.35 -9.06
CA LEU A 129 -4.00 9.14 -8.27
C LEU A 129 -4.22 9.45 -6.79
N ASP A 130 -3.48 10.39 -6.21
CA ASP A 130 -3.57 10.74 -4.79
C ASP A 130 -4.87 11.47 -4.43
N ALA A 131 -5.34 12.37 -5.31
CA ALA A 131 -6.66 12.99 -5.16
C ALA A 131 -7.79 11.94 -5.17
N ASP A 132 -7.57 10.81 -5.83
CA ASP A 132 -8.52 9.72 -5.91
C ASP A 132 -8.53 8.83 -4.66
N TYR A 133 -7.41 8.74 -3.92
CA TYR A 133 -7.41 8.23 -2.54
C TYR A 133 -8.31 9.07 -1.63
N ALA A 134 -8.16 10.40 -1.67
CA ALA A 134 -9.00 11.31 -0.89
C ALA A 134 -10.49 11.13 -1.24
N PHE A 135 -10.82 11.09 -2.53
CA PHE A 135 -12.19 10.90 -2.99
C PHE A 135 -12.75 9.54 -2.59
N ALA A 136 -12.05 8.44 -2.88
CA ALA A 136 -12.59 7.09 -2.69
C ALA A 136 -12.88 6.81 -1.21
N LEU A 137 -11.93 7.10 -0.33
CA LEU A 137 -12.05 6.83 1.10
C LEU A 137 -13.13 7.69 1.75
N SER A 138 -13.21 8.99 1.41
CA SER A 138 -14.23 9.87 1.97
C SER A 138 -15.63 9.62 1.37
N ASN A 139 -15.73 9.38 0.06
CA ASN A 139 -17.01 9.13 -0.60
C ASN A 139 -17.61 7.78 -0.18
N ALA A 140 -16.80 6.75 0.07
CA ALA A 140 -17.25 5.46 0.58
C ALA A 140 -18.08 5.64 1.86
N SER A 141 -17.58 6.46 2.79
CA SER A 141 -18.23 6.70 4.09
C SER A 141 -19.65 7.25 4.00
N SER A 142 -19.97 8.01 2.94
CA SER A 142 -21.31 8.56 2.72
C SER A 142 -22.38 7.48 2.48
N GLN A 143 -21.97 6.28 2.09
CA GLN A 143 -22.88 5.18 1.72
C GLN A 143 -23.12 4.18 2.87
N PHE A 144 -22.26 4.16 3.90
CA PHE A 144 -22.25 3.14 4.97
C PHE A 144 -23.53 3.08 5.81
N ASN A 145 -24.25 4.20 5.90
CA ASN A 145 -25.52 4.28 6.64
C ASN A 145 -26.75 4.14 5.75
N ILE A 146 -26.56 4.11 4.43
CA ILE A 146 -27.64 4.05 3.44
C ILE A 146 -27.80 2.63 2.91
N LEU A 147 -26.68 1.95 2.67
CA LEU A 147 -26.66 0.61 2.10
C LEU A 147 -26.63 -0.45 3.21
N SER A 148 -27.36 -1.54 2.98
CA SER A 148 -27.24 -2.75 3.79
C SER A 148 -25.93 -3.49 3.51
N VAL A 149 -25.50 -4.35 4.44
CA VAL A 149 -24.31 -5.21 4.31
C VAL A 149 -24.29 -5.95 2.97
N GLN A 150 -25.41 -6.60 2.60
CA GLN A 150 -25.50 -7.35 1.36
C GLN A 150 -25.42 -6.46 0.10
N GLN A 151 -25.93 -5.22 0.17
CA GLN A 151 -25.79 -4.27 -0.93
C GLN A 151 -24.33 -3.80 -1.09
N LEU A 152 -23.65 -3.53 0.02
CA LEU A 152 -22.22 -3.18 0.03
C LEU A 152 -21.40 -4.33 -0.57
N ASP A 153 -21.59 -5.57 -0.13
CA ASP A 153 -20.85 -6.74 -0.64
C ASP A 153 -21.06 -6.97 -2.15
N ASN A 154 -22.32 -6.88 -2.61
CA ASN A 154 -22.66 -7.05 -4.02
C ASN A 154 -22.04 -5.95 -4.89
N LEU A 155 -22.12 -4.69 -4.45
CA LEU A 155 -21.49 -3.57 -5.16
C LEU A 155 -19.97 -3.71 -5.17
N SER A 156 -19.38 -4.06 -4.03
CA SER A 156 -17.92 -4.24 -3.89
C SER A 156 -17.42 -5.28 -4.88
N SER A 157 -18.06 -6.45 -4.93
CA SER A 157 -17.71 -7.53 -5.85
C SER A 157 -17.87 -7.12 -7.31
N SER A 158 -18.99 -6.43 -7.64
CA SER A 158 -19.25 -5.95 -9.00
C SER A 158 -18.25 -4.90 -9.47
N ILE A 159 -17.82 -4.01 -8.58
CA ILE A 159 -16.85 -2.96 -8.89
C ILE A 159 -15.46 -3.58 -9.03
N ALA A 160 -15.05 -4.43 -8.07
CA ALA A 160 -13.74 -5.08 -8.05
C ALA A 160 -13.46 -5.88 -9.32
N HIS A 161 -14.44 -6.65 -9.82
CA HIS A 161 -14.27 -7.44 -11.05
C HIS A 161 -13.91 -6.63 -12.30
N ASN A 162 -14.24 -5.33 -12.33
CA ASN A 162 -13.98 -4.45 -13.47
C ASN A 162 -12.77 -3.52 -13.25
N SER A 163 -12.10 -3.62 -12.10
CA SER A 163 -11.13 -2.62 -11.62
C SER A 163 -9.70 -3.15 -11.59
N THR A 164 -9.27 -3.83 -12.66
CA THR A 164 -7.99 -4.55 -12.69
C THR A 164 -6.95 -3.93 -13.63
N TYR A 165 -7.11 -2.66 -14.02
CA TYR A 165 -6.10 -1.99 -14.85
C TYR A 165 -5.03 -1.36 -13.97
N GLY A 166 -3.84 -1.96 -13.97
CA GLY A 166 -2.76 -1.59 -13.06
C GLY A 166 -2.69 -2.51 -11.85
N VAL A 167 -1.49 -2.62 -11.29
CA VAL A 167 -1.13 -3.47 -10.17
C VAL A 167 -1.90 -3.05 -8.93
N TRP A 168 -1.86 -1.77 -8.55
CA TRP A 168 -2.53 -1.32 -7.33
C TRP A 168 -4.04 -1.38 -7.39
N ALA A 169 -4.63 -1.07 -8.55
CA ALA A 169 -6.05 -1.26 -8.75
C ALA A 169 -6.45 -2.73 -8.56
N THR A 170 -5.64 -3.66 -9.07
CA THR A 170 -5.84 -5.10 -8.89
C THR A 170 -5.70 -5.53 -7.42
N GLU A 171 -4.66 -5.07 -6.71
CA GLU A 171 -4.48 -5.37 -5.29
C GLU A 171 -5.67 -4.90 -4.44
N PHE A 172 -6.19 -3.69 -4.67
CA PHE A 172 -7.38 -3.20 -3.96
C PHE A 172 -8.67 -3.93 -4.40
N ALA A 173 -8.76 -4.40 -5.64
CA ALA A 173 -9.87 -5.21 -6.09
C ALA A 173 -9.86 -6.60 -5.41
N ASP A 174 -8.68 -7.18 -5.21
CA ASP A 174 -8.52 -8.44 -4.50
C ASP A 174 -8.77 -8.28 -3.00
N GLU A 175 -8.31 -7.17 -2.40
CA GLU A 175 -8.64 -6.79 -1.01
C GLU A 175 -10.15 -6.61 -0.82
N ALA A 176 -10.83 -5.97 -1.78
CA ALA A 176 -12.28 -5.81 -1.75
C ALA A 176 -13.02 -7.17 -1.78
N GLN A 177 -12.58 -8.08 -2.65
CA GLN A 177 -13.14 -9.43 -2.73
C GLN A 177 -12.88 -10.20 -1.42
N PHE A 178 -11.68 -10.10 -0.86
CA PHE A 178 -11.35 -10.71 0.42
C PHE A 178 -12.30 -10.25 1.51
N TYR A 179 -12.50 -8.93 1.68
CA TYR A 179 -13.39 -8.42 2.72
C TYR A 179 -14.87 -8.72 2.47
N ALA A 180 -15.33 -8.75 1.21
CA ALA A 180 -16.71 -9.16 0.91
C ALA A 180 -16.95 -10.63 1.34
N VAL A 181 -15.94 -11.51 1.14
CA VAL A 181 -16.00 -12.89 1.64
C VAL A 181 -15.97 -12.92 3.17
N GLN A 182 -15.13 -12.12 3.83
CA GLN A 182 -15.11 -12.05 5.31
C GLN A 182 -16.43 -11.54 5.88
N SER A 183 -17.07 -10.57 5.23
CA SER A 183 -18.40 -10.07 5.59
C SER A 183 -19.44 -11.20 5.58
N ALA A 184 -19.49 -11.98 4.50
CA ALA A 184 -20.44 -13.08 4.35
C ALA A 184 -20.22 -14.23 5.36
N LEU A 185 -18.97 -14.42 5.83
CA LEU A 185 -18.61 -15.44 6.81
C LEU A 185 -18.75 -14.97 8.27
N ALA A 186 -18.91 -13.68 8.52
CA ALA A 186 -18.95 -13.13 9.86
C ALA A 186 -20.30 -13.42 10.54
N SER A 187 -20.26 -14.18 11.63
CA SER A 187 -21.45 -14.50 12.45
C SER A 187 -21.98 -13.30 13.25
N ASN A 188 -21.20 -12.22 13.37
CA ASN A 188 -21.55 -11.01 14.11
C ASN A 188 -21.90 -9.90 13.13
N SER A 189 -23.09 -9.31 13.25
CA SER A 189 -23.58 -8.28 12.33
C SER A 189 -22.76 -6.99 12.33
N SER A 190 -22.19 -6.61 13.48
CA SER A 190 -21.29 -5.45 13.56
C SER A 190 -19.99 -5.73 12.80
N LEU A 191 -19.41 -6.92 12.97
CA LEU A 191 -18.19 -7.31 12.28
C LEU A 191 -18.43 -7.48 10.78
N ALA A 192 -19.55 -8.09 10.39
CA ALA A 192 -19.96 -8.21 8.99
C ALA A 192 -20.08 -6.82 8.34
N LYS A 193 -20.70 -5.87 9.04
CA LYS A 193 -20.78 -4.48 8.58
C LYS A 193 -19.41 -3.84 8.39
N THR A 194 -18.50 -3.98 9.36
CA THR A 194 -17.13 -3.46 9.21
C THR A 194 -16.41 -4.04 8.00
N TYR A 195 -16.51 -5.35 7.76
CA TYR A 195 -15.92 -5.96 6.57
C TYR A 195 -16.57 -5.47 5.28
N ALA A 196 -17.89 -5.33 5.23
CA ALA A 196 -18.59 -4.82 4.05
C ALA A 196 -18.21 -3.36 3.74
N GLU A 197 -18.02 -2.51 4.76
CA GLU A 197 -17.54 -1.14 4.60
C GLU A 197 -16.10 -1.10 4.06
N SER A 198 -15.21 -1.96 4.56
CA SER A 198 -13.85 -2.12 4.04
C SER A 198 -13.84 -2.62 2.60
N ALA A 199 -14.68 -3.62 2.29
CA ALA A 199 -14.83 -4.15 0.93
C ALA A 199 -15.24 -3.06 -0.05
N TYR A 200 -16.22 -2.23 0.33
CA TYR A 200 -16.73 -1.17 -0.53
C TYR A 200 -15.72 -0.04 -0.72
N SER A 201 -15.00 0.33 0.34
CA SER A 201 -13.95 1.35 0.26
C SER A 201 -12.81 0.92 -0.65
N ALA A 202 -12.32 -0.31 -0.49
CA ALA A 202 -11.29 -0.89 -1.33
C ALA A 202 -11.75 -1.01 -2.80
N ALA A 203 -12.99 -1.44 -3.04
CA ALA A 203 -13.55 -1.54 -4.39
C ALA A 203 -13.65 -0.18 -5.09
N LEU A 204 -14.11 0.86 -4.38
CA LEU A 204 -14.19 2.22 -4.93
C LEU A 204 -12.80 2.77 -5.27
N LEU A 205 -11.81 2.52 -4.40
CA LEU A 205 -10.43 2.91 -4.64
C LEU A 205 -9.85 2.18 -5.85
N ALA A 206 -10.02 0.85 -5.92
CA ALA A 206 -9.62 0.04 -7.08
C ALA A 206 -10.18 0.60 -8.38
N ASN A 207 -11.47 0.96 -8.40
CA ASN A 207 -12.12 1.51 -9.58
C ASN A 207 -11.57 2.88 -9.97
N GLN A 208 -11.33 3.78 -9.02
CA GLN A 208 -10.71 5.06 -9.32
C GLN A 208 -9.31 4.87 -9.89
N LEU A 209 -8.46 4.11 -9.21
CA LEU A 209 -7.09 3.83 -9.66
C LEU A 209 -7.07 3.14 -11.02
N SER A 210 -7.94 2.16 -11.26
CA SER A 210 -8.02 1.45 -12.56
C SER A 210 -8.30 2.41 -13.72
N ASN A 211 -9.26 3.32 -13.54
CA ASN A 211 -9.62 4.28 -14.58
C ASN A 211 -8.51 5.32 -14.81
N ASP A 212 -7.92 5.82 -13.73
CA ASP A 212 -6.95 6.90 -13.81
C ASP A 212 -5.55 6.41 -14.21
N THR A 213 -5.15 5.20 -13.81
CA THR A 213 -3.95 4.53 -14.33
C THR A 213 -4.06 4.31 -15.84
N ARG A 214 -5.25 3.95 -16.34
CA ARG A 214 -5.51 3.87 -17.80
C ARG A 214 -5.41 5.22 -18.47
N LEU A 215 -6.07 6.24 -17.92
CA LEU A 215 -5.99 7.61 -18.43
C LEU A 215 -4.54 8.10 -18.53
N ILE A 216 -3.75 7.88 -17.49
CA ILE A 216 -2.33 8.26 -17.44
C ILE A 216 -1.55 7.54 -18.53
N HIS A 217 -1.73 6.22 -18.63
CA HIS A 217 -1.08 5.40 -19.64
C HIS A 217 -1.39 5.88 -21.07
N ASP A 218 -2.66 6.17 -21.35
CA ASP A 218 -3.12 6.62 -22.67
C ASP A 218 -2.64 8.06 -23.01
N ASN A 219 -2.12 8.79 -22.03
CA ASN A 219 -1.57 10.13 -22.18
C ASN A 219 -0.04 10.18 -21.99
N PHE A 220 0.65 9.05 -22.20
CA PHE A 220 2.09 9.07 -22.32
C PHE A 220 2.55 9.69 -23.63
N VAL A 221 3.62 10.49 -23.54
CA VAL A 221 4.37 10.97 -24.70
C VAL A 221 5.78 10.38 -24.64
N ALA A 222 6.40 10.23 -25.81
CA ALA A 222 7.78 9.77 -25.89
C ALA A 222 8.69 10.71 -25.09
N ALA A 223 9.51 10.14 -24.20
CA ALA A 223 10.51 10.93 -23.50
C ALA A 223 11.47 11.55 -24.54
N PRO A 224 11.93 12.81 -24.35
CA PRO A 224 12.97 13.38 -25.18
C PRO A 224 14.15 12.43 -25.22
N ALA A 225 14.70 12.16 -26.42
CA ALA A 225 15.86 11.29 -26.56
C ALA A 225 17.00 11.84 -25.71
N HIS A 226 17.25 11.21 -24.56
CA HIS A 226 18.40 11.54 -23.74
C HIS A 226 19.66 11.16 -24.53
N GLN A 227 20.36 12.16 -25.06
CA GLN A 227 21.74 11.98 -25.49
C GLN A 227 22.58 11.61 -24.27
N GLY A 228 23.14 10.41 -24.28
CA GLY A 228 24.35 10.11 -23.52
C GLY A 228 24.10 9.70 -22.07
N GLY A 229 23.82 8.42 -21.90
CA GLY A 229 23.95 7.70 -20.65
C GLY A 229 23.69 6.23 -20.88
N GLN A 230 24.47 5.59 -21.76
CA GLN A 230 24.69 4.15 -21.62
C GLN A 230 25.34 3.94 -20.25
N GLY A 231 24.54 3.95 -19.19
CA GLY A 231 24.81 3.13 -18.04
C GLY A 231 24.82 1.71 -18.59
N THR A 232 26.02 1.21 -18.87
CA THR A 232 26.25 -0.22 -18.95
C THR A 232 25.44 -0.85 -17.84
N GLY A 233 24.47 -1.68 -18.19
CA GLY A 233 23.83 -2.56 -17.24
C GLY A 233 24.91 -3.43 -16.63
N THR A 234 25.56 -2.95 -15.58
CA THR A 234 25.80 -3.77 -14.42
C THR A 234 24.41 -4.10 -13.91
N GLU A 235 23.80 -5.13 -14.51
CA GLU A 235 22.93 -6.01 -13.75
C GLU A 235 23.71 -6.29 -12.46
N SER A 236 23.23 -5.73 -11.36
CA SER A 236 23.78 -5.94 -10.04
C SER A 236 23.60 -7.42 -9.72
N VAL A 237 24.60 -8.23 -10.11
CA VAL A 237 24.78 -9.61 -9.62
C VAL A 237 24.77 -9.64 -8.08
N TYR A 238 24.98 -8.49 -7.43
CA TYR A 238 24.85 -8.30 -5.98
C TYR A 238 23.41 -8.26 -5.43
N GLU A 239 22.37 -7.95 -6.22
CA GLU A 239 20.98 -7.91 -5.69
C GLU A 239 20.27 -9.27 -5.71
N ALA A 240 20.64 -10.16 -6.63
CA ALA A 240 20.14 -11.53 -6.62
C ALA A 240 20.64 -12.32 -5.40
N GLU A 241 21.89 -12.11 -4.97
CA GLU A 241 22.46 -12.76 -3.77
C GLU A 241 21.84 -12.23 -2.47
N TYR A 242 21.58 -10.92 -2.37
CA TYR A 242 21.01 -10.33 -1.14
C TYR A 242 19.54 -10.71 -0.95
N MET A 243 18.75 -10.71 -2.02
CA MET A 243 17.35 -11.18 -1.99
C MET A 243 17.26 -12.70 -1.76
N GLN A 244 18.17 -13.50 -2.32
CA GLN A 244 18.28 -14.92 -1.97
C GLN A 244 18.59 -15.14 -0.49
N GLY A 245 19.50 -14.35 0.09
CA GLY A 245 19.83 -14.44 1.51
C GLY A 245 18.63 -14.17 2.42
N ILE A 246 17.84 -13.14 2.11
CA ILE A 246 16.61 -12.80 2.87
C ILE A 246 15.55 -13.90 2.70
N ILE A 247 15.34 -14.39 1.47
CA ILE A 247 14.37 -15.46 1.18
C ILE A 247 14.76 -16.77 1.88
N ILE A 248 16.04 -17.16 1.84
CA ILE A 248 16.56 -18.36 2.52
C ILE A 248 16.44 -18.19 4.04
N GLY A 249 16.74 -17.00 4.58
CA GLY A 249 16.59 -16.70 6.00
C GLY A 249 15.14 -16.82 6.48
N LEU A 250 14.19 -16.28 5.72
CA LEU A 250 12.76 -16.42 6.00
C LEU A 250 12.28 -17.87 5.89
N LEU A 251 12.73 -18.62 4.89
CA LEU A 251 12.44 -20.05 4.74
C LEU A 251 12.98 -20.86 5.93
N ALA A 252 14.21 -20.59 6.38
CA ALA A 252 14.80 -21.24 7.53
C ALA A 252 14.02 -20.93 8.82
N LEU A 253 13.57 -19.69 9.00
CA LEU A 253 12.73 -19.28 10.13
C LEU A 253 11.38 -20.03 10.12
N ILE A 254 10.71 -20.10 8.96
CA ILE A 254 9.43 -20.81 8.80
C ILE A 254 9.59 -22.30 9.10
N ILE A 255 10.66 -22.93 8.60
CA ILE A 255 10.96 -24.35 8.87
C ILE A 255 11.22 -24.57 10.37
N ALA A 256 11.98 -23.69 11.03
CA ALA A 256 12.23 -23.78 12.46
C ALA A 256 10.93 -23.66 13.28
N LEU A 257 10.04 -22.74 12.90
CA LEU A 257 8.71 -22.57 13.51
C LEU A 257 7.84 -23.82 13.32
N LEU A 258 7.80 -24.40 12.13
CA LEU A 258 7.07 -25.63 11.85
C LEU A 258 7.59 -26.81 12.68
N LEU A 259 8.91 -26.95 12.80
CA LEU A 259 9.53 -27.99 13.64
C LEU A 259 9.20 -27.78 15.12
N ALA A 260 9.21 -26.54 15.62
CA ALA A 260 8.82 -26.23 16.99
C ALA A 260 7.35 -26.60 17.26
N ILE A 261 6.45 -26.28 16.33
CA ILE A 261 5.02 -26.64 16.43
C ILE A 261 4.85 -28.17 16.42
N MET A 262 5.53 -28.88 15.52
CA MET A 262 5.48 -30.35 15.47
C MET A 262 6.01 -31.00 16.75
N ALA A 263 7.11 -30.49 17.31
CA ALA A 263 7.66 -30.96 18.58
C ALA A 263 6.67 -30.73 19.74
N LEU A 264 6.02 -29.55 19.77
CA LEU A 264 5.00 -29.22 20.76
C LEU A 264 3.79 -30.17 20.66
N LEU A 265 3.30 -30.44 19.45
CA LEU A 265 2.20 -31.37 19.19
C LEU A 265 2.55 -32.80 19.63
N ALA A 266 3.76 -33.28 19.34
CA ALA A 266 4.24 -34.58 19.79
C ALA A 266 4.31 -34.67 21.33
N LEU A 267 4.75 -33.60 22.01
CA LEU A 267 4.76 -33.48 23.46
C LEU A 267 3.34 -33.53 24.06
N ILE A 268 2.39 -32.86 23.43
CA ILE A 268 0.98 -32.87 23.85
C ILE A 268 0.39 -34.28 23.67
N LEU A 269 0.62 -34.92 22.52
CA LEU A 269 0.11 -36.27 22.22
C LEU A 269 0.70 -37.33 23.17
N THR A 270 1.99 -37.25 23.51
CA THR A 270 2.61 -38.17 24.47
C THR A 270 2.06 -37.96 25.90
N LYS A 271 1.86 -36.71 26.32
CA LYS A 271 1.20 -36.40 27.61
C LYS A 271 -0.25 -36.91 27.64
N LEU A 272 -1.02 -36.74 26.58
CA LEU A 272 -2.39 -37.25 26.48
C LEU A 272 -2.43 -38.78 26.47
N GLY A 273 -1.53 -39.44 25.74
CA GLY A 273 -1.39 -40.89 25.72
C GLY A 273 -1.03 -41.47 27.09
N SER A 274 -0.13 -40.83 27.83
CA SER A 274 0.24 -41.25 29.19
C SER A 274 -0.92 -41.09 30.20
N LYS A 275 -1.69 -40.00 30.11
CA LYS A 275 -2.92 -39.80 30.91
C LYS A 275 -3.96 -40.89 30.61
N ARG A 276 -4.17 -41.24 29.34
CA ARG A 276 -5.12 -42.29 28.91
C ARG A 276 -4.71 -43.68 29.43
N LYS A 277 -3.41 -44.00 29.43
CA LYS A 277 -2.87 -45.24 30.03
C LYS A 277 -3.06 -45.29 31.55
N ARG A 278 -2.84 -44.18 32.27
CA ARG A 278 -3.07 -44.08 33.73
C ARG A 278 -4.56 -44.27 34.08
N LEU A 279 -5.47 -43.66 33.33
CA LEU A 279 -6.92 -43.82 33.53
C LEU A 279 -7.40 -45.26 33.29
N ARG A 280 -6.87 -45.95 32.27
CA ARG A 280 -7.18 -47.37 32.04
C ARG A 280 -6.69 -48.29 33.16
N ARG A 281 -5.53 -48.01 33.77
CA ARG A 281 -5.03 -48.79 34.92
C ARG A 281 -5.86 -48.58 36.19
N ARG A 282 -6.43 -47.39 36.41
CA ARG A 282 -7.32 -47.13 37.55
C ARG A 282 -8.69 -47.80 37.44
N ARG A 283 -9.19 -48.06 36.23
CA ARG A 283 -10.47 -48.77 36.01
C ARG A 283 -10.39 -50.31 36.11
N ARG A 284 -9.18 -50.87 36.24
CA ARG A 284 -8.95 -52.33 36.35
C ARG A 284 -8.63 -52.79 37.79
N LYS A 285 -8.62 -51.85 38.74
CA LYS A 285 -8.63 -52.11 40.18
C LYS A 285 -10.02 -51.76 40.69
#